data_AF-A0A553AN53-F1
#
_entry.id   AF-A0A553AN53-F1
#
_cell.length_a   1.000
_cell.length_b   1.000
_cell.length_c   1.000
_cell.angle_alpha   90.00
_cell.angle_beta   90.00
_cell.angle_gamma   90.00
#
_symmetry.space_group_name_H-M   'P 1'
#
loop_
_entity.id
_entity.type
_entity.pdbx_description
1 polymer ?
#
loop_
_entity_poly.entity_id
_entity_poly.type
_entity_poly.pdbx_seq_one_letter_code
_entity_poly.pdbx_strand_id
1 'polypeptide(L)'
;MVTIRNKMAQLARLAQLKSDLELKRFAAFSTNVEAARQRIEACEEAVARCYASAAPMTLAEARVASAQAGEMSRNAERGRRELQMMLPRFELARQRAAKEFGRANVLESLSGQWDRK
;
A
#
# COMPACT_ATOMS: atom_id res chain seq x y z
N MET A 1 -5.92 29.53 -34.78
CA MET A 1 -6.18 30.03 -33.40
C MET A 1 -6.57 28.85 -32.53
N VAL A 2 -5.89 28.64 -31.39
CA VAL A 2 -6.27 27.56 -30.45
C VAL A 2 -7.51 28.00 -29.68
N THR A 3 -8.63 27.30 -29.87
CA THR A 3 -9.90 27.59 -29.17
C THR A 3 -9.80 27.19 -27.70
N ILE A 4 -10.60 27.84 -26.84
CA ILE A 4 -10.66 27.53 -25.40
C ILE A 4 -11.02 26.04 -25.19
N ARG A 5 -11.90 25.50 -26.02
CA ARG A 5 -12.25 24.07 -26.06
C ARG A 5 -11.02 23.17 -26.21
N ASN A 6 -10.16 23.44 -27.20
CA ASN A 6 -8.94 22.66 -27.41
C ASN A 6 -7.97 22.74 -26.22
N LYS A 7 -7.86 23.89 -25.57
CA LYS A 7 -7.05 24.05 -24.35
C LYS A 7 -7.62 23.24 -23.19
N MET A 8 -8.95 23.23 -23.01
CA MET A 8 -9.60 22.44 -21.95
C MET A 8 -9.42 20.93 -22.16
N ALA A 9 -9.59 20.45 -23.40
CA ALA A 9 -9.36 19.05 -23.74
C ALA A 9 -7.90 18.63 -23.48
N GLN A 10 -6.92 19.48 -23.82
CA GLN A 10 -5.51 19.23 -23.54
C GLN A 10 -5.21 19.18 -22.04
N LEU A 11 -5.80 20.09 -21.25
CA LEU A 11 -5.64 20.09 -19.79
C LEU A 11 -6.24 18.85 -19.14
N ALA A 12 -7.43 18.42 -19.59
CA ALA A 12 -8.05 17.18 -19.12
C ALA A 12 -7.16 15.97 -19.43
N ARG A 13 -6.63 15.86 -20.65
CA ARG A 13 -5.71 14.78 -21.03
C ARG A 13 -4.42 14.77 -20.20
N LEU A 14 -3.84 15.94 -19.95
CA LEU A 14 -2.64 16.06 -19.11
C LEU A 14 -2.93 15.67 -17.66
N ALA A 15 -4.10 16.06 -17.14
CA ALA A 15 -4.51 15.68 -15.79
C ALA A 15 -4.75 14.17 -15.66
N GLN A 16 -5.34 13.54 -16.67
CA GLN A 16 -5.50 12.09 -16.71
C GLN A 16 -4.16 11.36 -16.64
N LEU A 17 -3.20 11.75 -17.50
CA LEU A 17 -1.86 11.14 -17.50
C LEU A 17 -1.16 11.28 -16.13
N LYS A 18 -1.31 12.43 -15.47
CA LYS A 18 -0.73 12.64 -14.13
C LYS A 18 -1.43 11.81 -13.06
N SER A 19 -2.75 11.69 -13.13
CA SER A 19 -3.53 10.79 -12.27
C SER A 19 -3.06 9.35 -12.40
N ASP A 20 -2.96 8.84 -13.64
CA ASP A 20 -2.53 7.47 -13.92
C ASP A 20 -1.12 7.19 -13.37
N LEU A 21 -0.21 8.16 -13.49
CA LEU A 21 1.14 8.05 -12.94
C LEU A 21 1.14 7.96 -11.41
N GLU A 22 0.42 8.85 -10.73
CA GLU A 22 0.36 8.82 -9.26
C GLU A 22 -0.38 7.58 -8.74
N LEU A 23 -1.40 7.10 -9.44
CA LEU A 23 -2.09 5.85 -9.11
C LEU A 23 -1.16 4.64 -9.22
N LYS A 24 -0.38 4.54 -10.31
CA LYS A 24 0.65 3.48 -10.45
C LYS A 24 1.69 3.56 -9.34
N ARG A 25 2.14 4.77 -9.01
CA ARG A 25 3.10 4.99 -7.92
C ARG A 25 2.52 4.55 -6.58
N PHE A 26 1.28 4.91 -6.30
CA PHE A 26 0.57 4.49 -5.09
C PHE A 26 0.38 2.97 -5.03
N ALA A 27 0.00 2.33 -6.15
CA ALA A 27 -0.14 0.88 -6.22
C ALA A 27 1.16 0.15 -5.84
N ALA A 28 2.31 0.62 -6.32
CA ALA A 28 3.61 0.06 -5.95
C ALA A 28 3.90 0.18 -4.44
N PHE A 29 3.57 1.33 -3.82
CA PHE A 29 3.65 1.47 -2.35
C PHE A 29 2.70 0.51 -1.64
N SER A 30 1.48 0.34 -2.14
CA SER A 30 0.49 -0.56 -1.57
C SER A 30 0.97 -2.01 -1.57
N THR A 31 1.54 -2.48 -2.68
CA THR A 31 2.13 -3.83 -2.76
C THR A 31 3.21 -4.04 -1.71
N ASN A 32 4.10 -3.06 -1.51
CA ASN A 32 5.16 -3.17 -0.52
C ASN A 32 4.65 -3.17 0.92
N VAL A 33 3.66 -2.33 1.22
CA VAL A 33 3.00 -2.28 2.54
C VAL A 33 2.29 -3.60 2.83
N GLU A 34 1.57 -4.13 1.86
CA GLU A 34 0.84 -5.39 2.00
C GLU A 34 1.80 -6.57 2.19
N ALA A 35 2.87 -6.65 1.41
CA ALA A 35 3.91 -7.66 1.59
C ALA A 35 4.60 -7.56 2.97
N ALA A 36 4.77 -6.36 3.52
CA ALA A 36 5.27 -6.19 4.88
C ALA A 36 4.27 -6.71 5.94
N ARG A 37 2.98 -6.42 5.78
CA ARG A 37 1.91 -6.93 6.66
C ARG A 37 1.83 -8.46 6.65
N GLN A 38 1.83 -9.06 5.46
CA GLN A 38 1.78 -10.53 5.30
C GLN A 38 2.99 -11.21 5.96
N ARG A 39 4.18 -10.62 5.87
CA ARG A 39 5.37 -11.16 6.55
C ARG A 39 5.24 -11.11 8.08
N ILE A 40 4.66 -10.04 8.62
CA ILE A 40 4.41 -9.89 10.05
C ILE A 40 3.39 -10.93 10.51
N GLU A 41 2.27 -11.02 9.82
CA GLU A 41 1.18 -11.98 10.10
C GLU A 41 1.70 -13.43 10.07
N ALA A 42 2.47 -13.82 9.05
CA ALA A 42 3.06 -15.15 8.97
C ALA A 42 3.99 -15.47 10.15
N CYS A 43 4.74 -14.49 10.66
CA CYS A 43 5.57 -14.66 11.86
C CYS A 43 4.70 -14.82 13.11
N GLU A 44 3.65 -14.03 13.25
CA GLU A 44 2.72 -14.11 14.39
C GLU A 44 1.97 -15.44 14.41
N GLU A 45 1.50 -15.93 13.25
CA GLU A 45 0.89 -17.24 13.11
C GLU A 45 1.86 -18.38 13.40
N ALA A 46 3.13 -18.25 13.02
CA ALA A 46 4.16 -19.22 13.38
C ALA A 46 4.33 -19.30 14.91
N VAL A 47 4.39 -18.16 15.59
CA VAL A 47 4.45 -18.09 17.06
C VAL A 47 3.20 -18.72 17.69
N ALA A 48 2.01 -18.37 17.20
CA ALA A 48 0.75 -18.91 17.71
C ALA A 48 0.70 -20.45 17.56
N ARG A 49 1.15 -20.99 16.42
CA ARG A 49 1.23 -22.44 16.19
C ARG A 49 2.20 -23.14 17.14
N CYS A 50 3.34 -22.53 17.46
CA CYS A 50 4.28 -23.10 18.44
C CYS A 50 3.63 -23.30 19.81
N TYR A 51 2.77 -22.36 20.24
CA TYR A 51 2.11 -22.43 21.56
C TYR A 51 0.78 -23.19 21.54
N ALA A 52 0.09 -23.28 20.40
CA ALA A 52 -1.17 -24.00 20.27
C ALA A 52 -0.99 -25.53 20.14
N SER A 53 0.25 -26.01 19.96
CA SER A 53 0.54 -27.44 19.85
C SER A 53 0.22 -28.17 21.17
N ALA A 54 -0.86 -28.95 21.19
CA ALA A 54 -1.24 -29.81 22.31
C ALA A 54 -0.54 -31.18 22.30
N ALA A 55 0.37 -31.42 21.35
CA ALA A 55 1.13 -32.67 21.28
C ALA A 55 2.10 -32.77 22.48
N PRO A 56 2.23 -33.95 23.12
CA PRO A 56 3.24 -34.16 24.15
C PRO A 56 4.63 -33.89 23.57
N MET A 57 5.35 -32.93 24.16
CA MET A 57 6.72 -32.59 23.80
C MET A 57 7.69 -33.00 24.90
N THR A 58 8.84 -33.51 24.50
CA THR A 58 10.00 -33.61 25.38
C THR A 58 10.52 -32.22 25.73
N LEU A 59 11.28 -32.10 26.83
CA LEU A 59 11.91 -30.84 27.22
C LEU A 59 12.84 -30.26 26.13
N ALA A 60 13.52 -31.13 25.37
CA ALA A 60 14.38 -30.71 24.27
C ALA A 60 13.55 -30.08 23.13
N GLU A 61 12.45 -30.70 22.74
CA GLU A 61 11.52 -30.19 21.72
C GLU A 61 10.88 -28.87 22.16
N ALA A 62 10.47 -28.76 23.42
CA ALA A 62 9.90 -27.53 23.98
C ALA A 62 10.90 -26.36 23.96
N ARG A 63 12.18 -26.61 24.22
CA ARG A 63 13.25 -25.59 24.14
C ARG A 63 13.46 -25.13 22.69
N VAL A 64 13.47 -26.05 21.74
CA VAL A 64 13.60 -25.72 20.31
C VAL A 64 12.40 -24.89 19.83
N ALA A 65 11.18 -25.32 20.16
CA ALA A 65 9.96 -24.58 19.82
C ALA A 65 9.96 -23.17 20.43
N SER A 66 10.39 -23.03 21.69
CA SER A 66 10.50 -21.73 22.36
C SER A 66 11.56 -20.83 21.72
N ALA A 67 12.70 -21.39 21.29
CA ALA A 67 13.73 -20.64 20.58
C ALA A 67 13.23 -20.12 19.22
N GLN A 68 12.53 -20.98 18.46
CA GLN A 68 11.90 -20.61 17.19
C GLN A 68 10.82 -19.55 17.36
N ALA A 69 9.92 -19.70 18.33
CA ALA A 69 8.91 -18.70 18.65
C ALA A 69 9.54 -17.34 19.04
N GLY A 70 10.62 -17.36 19.81
CA GLY A 70 11.38 -16.16 20.16
C GLY A 70 12.01 -15.47 18.95
N GLU A 71 12.54 -16.24 18.00
CA GLU A 71 13.08 -15.71 16.74
C GLU A 71 11.98 -15.07 15.88
N MET A 72 10.86 -15.78 15.68
CA MET A 72 9.73 -15.28 14.89
C MET A 72 9.12 -14.02 15.51
N SER A 73 9.04 -13.95 16.84
CA SER A 73 8.59 -12.74 17.55
C SER A 73 9.50 -11.53 17.27
N ARG A 74 10.83 -11.73 17.31
CA ARG A 74 11.79 -10.65 16.98
C ARG A 74 11.70 -10.22 15.51
N ASN A 75 11.42 -11.17 14.61
CA ASN A 75 11.24 -10.89 13.19
C ASN A 75 9.94 -10.09 12.95
N ALA A 76 8.84 -10.45 13.62
CA ALA A 76 7.59 -9.67 13.60
C ALA A 76 7.82 -8.23 14.09
N GLU A 77 8.53 -8.04 15.21
CA GLU A 77 8.86 -6.71 15.74
C GLU A 77 9.74 -5.88 14.79
N ARG A 78 10.68 -6.51 14.09
CA ARG A 78 11.47 -5.85 13.06
C ARG A 78 10.59 -5.43 11.89
N GLY A 79 9.74 -6.33 11.41
CA GLY A 79 8.77 -6.05 10.36
C GLY A 79 7.81 -4.91 10.70
N ARG A 80 7.30 -4.87 11.94
CA ARG A 80 6.42 -3.78 12.43
C ARG A 80 7.14 -2.43 12.41
N ARG A 81 8.41 -2.37 12.82
CA ARG A 81 9.22 -1.15 12.74
C ARG A 81 9.46 -0.71 11.29
N GLU A 82 9.80 -1.63 10.40
CA GLU A 82 9.95 -1.35 8.96
C GLU A 82 8.63 -0.80 8.37
N LEU A 83 7.51 -1.46 8.67
CA LEU A 83 6.18 -1.03 8.24
C LEU A 83 5.86 0.39 8.75
N GLN A 84 6.14 0.67 10.03
CA GLN A 84 5.92 1.99 10.62
C GLN A 84 6.70 3.09 9.89
N MET A 85 7.92 2.80 9.44
CA MET A 85 8.73 3.73 8.64
C MET A 85 8.18 3.94 7.22
N MET A 86 7.47 2.96 6.66
CA MET A 86 6.87 3.04 5.32
C MET A 86 5.56 3.81 5.30
N LEU A 87 4.76 3.72 6.37
CA LEU A 87 3.40 4.30 6.43
C LEU A 87 3.31 5.79 6.08
N PRO A 88 4.21 6.68 6.54
CA PRO A 88 4.14 8.10 6.17
C PRO A 88 4.26 8.34 4.66
N ARG A 89 5.16 7.60 3.99
CA ARG A 89 5.35 7.69 2.53
C ARG A 89 4.18 7.09 1.77
N PHE A 90 3.61 6.01 2.28
CA PHE A 90 2.39 5.40 1.74
C PHE A 90 1.20 6.38 1.80
N GLU A 91 0.94 7.00 2.96
CA GLU A 91 -0.16 7.96 3.10
C GLU A 91 0.05 9.20 2.23
N LEU A 92 1.28 9.70 2.12
CA LEU A 92 1.59 10.80 1.21
C LEU A 92 1.33 10.42 -0.26
N ALA A 93 1.69 9.21 -0.67
CA ALA A 93 1.40 8.71 -2.01
C ALA A 93 -0.11 8.56 -2.24
N ARG A 94 -0.83 8.05 -1.25
CA ARG A 94 -2.30 7.92 -1.28
C ARG A 94 -2.99 9.27 -1.47
N GLN A 95 -2.62 10.26 -0.68
CA GLN A 95 -3.20 11.60 -0.77
C GLN A 95 -2.91 12.27 -2.12
N ARG A 96 -1.70 12.10 -2.65
CA ARG A 96 -1.33 12.63 -3.98
C ARG A 96 -2.13 11.98 -5.10
N ALA A 97 -2.23 10.64 -5.08
CA ALA A 97 -3.02 9.90 -6.04
C ALA A 97 -4.50 10.32 -6.00
N ALA A 98 -5.09 10.41 -4.80
CA ALA A 98 -6.47 10.87 -4.63
C ALA A 98 -6.69 12.30 -5.16
N LYS A 99 -5.75 13.21 -4.89
CA LYS A 99 -5.82 14.60 -5.35
C LYS A 99 -5.76 14.70 -6.88
N GLU A 100 -4.80 14.02 -7.51
CA GLU A 100 -4.66 14.08 -8.97
C GLU A 100 -5.81 13.37 -9.68
N PHE A 101 -6.31 12.27 -9.12
CA PHE A 101 -7.52 11.60 -9.61
C PHE A 101 -8.74 12.52 -9.56
N GLY A 102 -8.98 13.18 -8.42
CA GLY A 102 -10.05 14.17 -8.31
C GLY A 102 -9.90 15.32 -9.29
N ARG A 103 -8.66 15.81 -9.49
CA ARG A 103 -8.37 16.88 -10.47
C ARG A 103 -8.67 16.45 -11.90
N ALA A 104 -8.31 15.22 -12.28
CA ALA A 104 -8.60 14.66 -13.60
C ALA A 104 -10.11 14.60 -13.86
N ASN A 105 -10.88 14.05 -12.92
CA ASN A 105 -12.34 13.93 -13.04
C ASN A 105 -13.03 15.29 -13.19
N VAL A 106 -12.59 16.30 -12.44
CA VAL A 106 -13.13 17.67 -12.55
C VAL A 106 -12.82 18.27 -13.93
N LEU A 107 -11.59 18.14 -14.42
CA LEU A 107 -11.20 18.69 -15.72
C LEU A 107 -11.87 17.98 -16.89
N GLU A 108 -12.07 16.67 -16.80
CA GLU A 108 -12.86 15.90 -17.76
C GLU A 108 -14.30 16.39 -17.80
N SER A 109 -14.93 16.54 -16.63
CA SER A 109 -16.30 17.05 -16.50
C SER A 109 -16.45 18.45 -17.09
N LEU A 110 -15.51 19.35 -16.80
CA LEU A 110 -15.50 20.70 -17.37
C LEU A 110 -15.30 20.64 -18.88
N SER A 111 -14.34 19.87 -19.39
CA SER A 111 -14.10 19.73 -20.83
C SER A 111 -15.36 19.27 -21.57
N GLY A 112 -16.10 18.30 -21.03
CA GLY A 112 -17.38 17.85 -21.61
C GLY A 112 -18.50 18.90 -21.57
N GLN A 113 -18.49 19.83 -20.61
CA GLN A 113 -19.42 20.97 -20.60
C GLN A 113 -19.08 22.00 -21.69
N TRP A 114 -17.79 22.24 -21.94
CA TRP A 114 -17.31 23.15 -22.99
C TRP A 114 -17.45 22.57 -24.41
N ASP A 115 -17.59 21.25 -24.55
CA ASP A 115 -17.83 20.61 -25.84
C ASP A 115 -19.30 20.72 -26.28
N ARG A 116 -20.21 20.87 -25.31
CA ARG A 116 -21.67 21.04 -25.52
C ARG A 116 -22.10 22.50 -25.73
N LYS A 117 -21.23 23.47 -25.42
CA LYS A 117 -21.44 24.90 -25.68
C LYS A 117 -20.71 25.31 -26.96
#